data_AF-A0A6A6DAJ2-F1
#
_entry.id   AF-A0A6A6DAJ2-F1
#
_cell.length_a   1.000
_cell.length_b   1.000
_cell.length_c   1.000
_cell.angle_alpha   90.00
_cell.angle_beta   90.00
_cell.angle_gamma   90.00
#
_symmetry.space_group_name_H-M   'P 1'
#
loop_
_entity.id
_entity.type
_entity.pdbx_description
1 polymer ?
#
loop_
_entity_poly.entity_id
_entity_poly.type
_entity_poly.pdbx_seq_one_letter_code
_entity_poly.pdbx_strand_id
1 'polypeptide(L)'
;MLCSEIKSIEKSIQLSEKQCDEQCRKWREIGISAPEDGCWPWPRLVNLHRNLLNDYYDWFLTTEHPSAPSSFRQPRTTKTMLGRMWTHGVDIVLHILSSRLPDTKEFMVHLIYFSYHLFGLLYETVRTFEVTWLEFLGHLGRYRTIVEDDDSAERMRWKEISEMWYCKLLDKSPFCGRLYSWLGILAKGYSLQQLYCFSRSLTSAEPFKPARILAQRLLTSKPASSRTIDIEFLKIHEMLFLQKLNARDFDTTRKSYQRSLKSLIQQMPDCKEWGVYMAIINIAGLFDYGSATSPLQVAFQSHTKQASRNTFFASCNTEASNCTPPANGSIPAMGAVPFGHQVNLSCPSFSLATFFAFSTLSTFLKGKGHPNSLPHIHCFLVFLLCCAAIPNADLLMNSAPWGDISCFLNQLANQKPPQSALAASLFRHDRPPLPEEYLMRGQVWNERYFPGNWFSTDLREEDRFLELCSTQQSREMQIMCLGYQISSVSVTSELGLG
;
A
#
# COMPACT_ATOMS: atom_id res chain seq x y z
N MET A 1 -24.19 -31.86 21.02
CA MET A 1 -22.97 -32.61 20.64
C MET A 1 -21.84 -31.65 20.25
N LEU A 2 -22.01 -30.81 19.23
CA LEU A 2 -20.99 -29.83 18.82
C LEU A 2 -20.56 -28.84 19.92
N CYS A 3 -21.47 -28.36 20.77
CA CYS A 3 -21.11 -27.44 21.86
C CYS A 3 -20.13 -28.05 22.88
N SER A 4 -20.31 -29.33 23.24
CA SER A 4 -19.39 -30.03 24.15
C SER A 4 -18.05 -30.34 23.48
N GLU A 5 -18.09 -30.63 22.18
CA GLU A 5 -16.89 -30.86 21.35
C GLU A 5 -16.04 -29.60 21.21
N ILE A 6 -16.63 -28.46 20.82
CA ILE A 6 -15.93 -27.17 20.73
C ILE A 6 -15.25 -26.83 22.08
N LYS A 7 -15.97 -26.98 23.20
CA LYS A 7 -15.40 -26.74 24.53
C LYS A 7 -14.28 -27.73 24.89
N SER A 8 -14.32 -28.95 24.36
CA SER A 8 -13.25 -29.93 24.53
C SER A 8 -12.00 -29.51 23.74
N ILE A 9 -12.18 -29.08 22.49
CA ILE A 9 -11.09 -28.56 21.64
C ILE A 9 -10.47 -27.31 22.27
N GLU A 10 -11.26 -26.36 22.77
CA GLU A 10 -10.74 -25.16 23.44
C GLU A 10 -9.86 -25.49 24.65
N LYS A 11 -10.22 -26.52 25.42
CA LYS A 11 -9.40 -27.01 26.53
C LYS A 11 -8.11 -27.67 26.04
N SER A 12 -8.18 -28.44 24.96
CA SER A 12 -6.98 -29.01 24.30
C SER A 12 -6.02 -27.91 23.86
N ILE A 13 -6.52 -26.91 23.14
CA ILE A 13 -5.74 -25.74 22.70
C ILE A 13 -5.06 -25.06 23.88
N GLN A 14 -5.79 -24.77 24.96
CA GLN A 14 -5.21 -24.12 26.14
C GLN A 14 -4.10 -24.94 26.80
N LEU A 15 -4.21 -26.27 26.80
CA LEU A 15 -3.18 -27.16 27.32
C LEU A 15 -1.97 -27.19 26.38
N SER A 16 -2.20 -27.39 25.08
CA SER A 16 -1.19 -27.43 24.03
C SER A 16 -0.40 -26.12 23.95
N GLU A 17 -1.06 -24.96 24.08
CA GLU A 17 -0.39 -23.65 24.14
C GLU A 17 0.56 -23.54 25.33
N LYS A 18 0.11 -23.91 26.54
CA LYS A 18 0.96 -23.88 27.72
C LYS A 18 2.19 -24.78 27.56
N GLN A 19 2.01 -25.95 26.96
CA GLN A 19 3.11 -26.86 26.65
C GLN A 19 4.07 -26.25 25.63
N CYS A 20 3.58 -25.68 24.53
CA CYS A 20 4.39 -24.97 23.55
C CYS A 20 5.19 -23.84 24.20
N ASP A 21 4.52 -22.97 24.96
CA ASP A 21 5.14 -21.81 25.60
C ASP A 21 6.21 -22.20 26.62
N GLU A 22 5.97 -23.25 27.41
CA GLU A 22 6.95 -23.77 28.37
C GLU A 22 8.19 -24.31 27.65
N GLN A 23 8.02 -25.08 26.58
CA GLN A 23 9.15 -25.59 25.78
C GLN A 23 9.90 -24.43 25.13
N CYS A 24 9.20 -23.51 24.46
CA CYS A 24 9.79 -22.32 23.86
C CYS A 24 10.55 -21.45 24.88
N ARG A 25 10.10 -21.38 26.13
CA ARG A 25 10.81 -20.67 27.21
C ARG A 25 12.10 -21.38 27.60
N LYS A 26 12.05 -22.68 27.86
CA LYS A 26 13.24 -23.50 28.16
C LYS A 26 14.30 -23.33 27.08
N TRP A 27 13.90 -23.29 25.80
CA TRP A 27 14.83 -23.10 24.68
C TRP A 27 15.39 -21.68 24.52
N ARG A 28 14.73 -20.67 25.07
CA ARG A 28 15.31 -19.31 25.15
C ARG A 28 16.34 -19.20 26.26
N GLU A 29 16.17 -19.96 27.34
CA GLU A 29 17.07 -19.98 28.50
C GLU A 29 18.32 -20.84 28.27
N ILE A 30 18.18 -21.95 27.55
CA ILE A 30 19.32 -22.75 27.07
C ILE A 30 20.07 -21.90 26.03
N GLY A 31 21.31 -21.52 26.34
CA GLY A 31 22.17 -20.67 25.51
C GLY A 31 22.54 -21.27 24.14
N ILE A 32 23.70 -20.90 23.57
CA ILE A 32 24.18 -21.44 22.28
C ILE A 32 24.79 -22.86 22.44
N SER A 33 25.00 -23.30 23.67
CA SER A 33 25.59 -24.61 23.95
C SER A 33 24.69 -25.76 23.51
N ALA A 34 25.27 -26.71 22.78
CA ALA A 34 24.58 -27.93 22.37
C ALA A 34 24.10 -28.73 23.61
N PRO A 35 22.95 -29.42 23.53
CA PRO A 35 22.50 -30.31 24.59
C PRO A 35 23.55 -31.41 24.84
N GLU A 36 23.73 -31.80 26.10
CA GLU A 36 24.73 -32.79 26.55
C GLU A 36 24.60 -34.13 25.80
N ASP A 37 23.39 -34.48 25.36
CA ASP A 37 23.06 -35.72 24.67
C ASP A 37 23.23 -35.65 23.13
N GLY A 38 23.62 -34.50 22.56
CA GLY A 38 23.81 -34.29 21.12
C GLY A 38 22.54 -34.35 20.26
N CYS A 39 21.38 -34.74 20.82
CA CYS A 39 20.11 -34.80 20.12
C CYS A 39 19.36 -33.47 20.25
N TRP A 40 19.26 -32.74 19.14
CA TRP A 40 18.54 -31.48 19.13
C TRP A 40 17.01 -31.72 19.23
N PRO A 41 16.29 -30.88 20.00
CA PRO A 41 14.87 -31.04 20.29
C PRO A 41 13.94 -30.62 19.14
N TRP A 42 14.50 -30.12 18.03
CA TRP A 42 13.75 -29.43 16.98
C TRP A 42 12.61 -30.26 16.38
N PRO A 43 12.76 -31.56 16.10
CA PRO A 43 11.65 -32.38 15.60
C PRO A 43 10.47 -32.43 16.58
N ARG A 44 10.75 -32.59 17.88
CA ARG A 44 9.73 -32.64 18.93
C ARG A 44 9.03 -31.30 19.07
N LEU A 45 9.79 -30.20 19.04
CA LEU A 45 9.24 -28.85 19.10
C LEU A 45 8.32 -28.61 17.90
N VAL A 46 8.79 -28.85 16.68
CA VAL A 46 7.97 -28.69 15.47
C VAL A 46 6.69 -29.54 15.54
N ASN A 47 6.79 -30.80 15.99
CA ASN A 47 5.61 -31.66 16.07
C ASN A 47 4.58 -31.18 17.10
N LEU A 48 5.04 -30.59 18.21
CA LEU A 48 4.15 -29.99 19.21
C LEU A 48 3.36 -28.81 18.61
N HIS A 49 4.02 -27.93 17.87
CA HIS A 49 3.35 -26.81 17.20
C HIS A 49 2.41 -27.26 16.07
N ARG A 50 2.76 -28.33 15.33
CA ARG A 50 1.87 -28.94 14.33
C ARG A 50 0.57 -29.46 14.95
N ASN A 51 0.67 -30.15 16.09
CA ASN A 51 -0.50 -30.63 16.81
C ASN A 51 -1.38 -29.47 17.30
N LEU A 52 -0.76 -28.42 17.86
CA LEU A 52 -1.49 -27.21 18.26
C LEU A 52 -2.24 -26.57 17.07
N LEU A 53 -1.60 -26.49 15.91
CA LEU A 53 -2.24 -25.94 14.71
C LEU A 53 -3.39 -26.81 14.20
N ASN A 54 -3.30 -28.13 14.32
CA ASN A 54 -4.43 -29.03 14.02
C ASN A 54 -5.60 -28.82 14.99
N ASP A 55 -5.34 -28.67 16.29
CA ASP A 55 -6.41 -28.35 17.26
C ASP A 55 -7.14 -27.04 16.87
N TYR A 56 -6.38 -26.04 16.42
CA TYR A 56 -6.95 -24.80 15.90
C TYR A 56 -7.75 -24.99 14.61
N TYR A 57 -7.23 -25.79 13.67
CA TYR A 57 -7.93 -26.12 12.43
C TYR A 57 -9.30 -26.76 12.72
N ASP A 58 -9.32 -27.75 13.60
CA ASP A 58 -10.54 -28.43 14.03
C ASP A 58 -11.51 -27.46 14.71
N TRP A 59 -11.01 -26.54 15.53
CA TRP A 59 -11.83 -25.49 16.16
C TRP A 59 -12.51 -24.60 15.12
N PHE A 60 -11.78 -24.11 14.11
CA PHE A 60 -12.34 -23.23 13.08
C PHE A 60 -13.37 -23.97 12.21
N LEU A 61 -13.11 -25.22 11.81
CA LEU A 61 -14.09 -26.02 11.08
C LEU A 61 -15.36 -26.29 11.90
N THR A 62 -15.18 -26.69 13.16
CA THR A 62 -16.30 -27.07 14.02
C THR A 62 -17.17 -25.87 14.38
N THR A 63 -16.58 -24.70 14.62
CA THR A 63 -17.33 -23.48 14.96
C THR A 63 -18.08 -22.89 13.77
N GLU A 64 -17.56 -23.06 12.55
CA GLU A 64 -18.19 -22.55 11.32
C GLU A 64 -19.21 -23.55 10.72
N HIS A 65 -19.27 -24.78 11.23
CA HIS A 65 -20.27 -25.76 10.84
C HIS A 65 -21.70 -25.24 11.10
N PRO A 66 -22.68 -25.35 10.17
CA PRO A 66 -24.02 -24.75 10.29
C PRO A 66 -24.75 -25.04 11.61
N SER A 67 -24.58 -26.23 12.16
CA SER A 67 -25.21 -26.68 13.41
C SER A 67 -24.50 -26.21 14.70
N ALA A 68 -23.40 -25.47 14.60
CA ALA A 68 -22.66 -24.96 15.76
C ALA A 68 -23.36 -23.74 16.39
N PRO A 69 -23.31 -23.57 17.73
CA PRO A 69 -23.91 -22.41 18.39
C PRO A 69 -23.27 -21.10 17.95
N SER A 70 -24.08 -20.09 17.64
CA SER A 70 -23.63 -18.76 17.19
C SER A 70 -22.77 -18.02 18.22
N SER A 71 -22.83 -18.40 19.51
CA SER A 71 -21.99 -17.83 20.57
C SER A 71 -20.49 -17.98 20.31
N PHE A 72 -20.07 -19.02 19.58
CA PHE A 72 -18.66 -19.23 19.25
C PHE A 72 -18.19 -18.42 18.03
N ARG A 73 -19.12 -17.92 17.21
CA ARG A 73 -18.84 -17.05 16.06
C ARG A 73 -18.81 -15.56 16.43
N GLN A 74 -18.80 -15.23 17.72
CA GLN A 74 -18.68 -13.86 18.16
C GLN A 74 -17.34 -13.27 17.66
N PRO A 75 -17.35 -12.09 17.00
CA PRO A 75 -16.15 -11.51 16.39
C PRO A 75 -14.97 -11.36 17.36
N ARG A 76 -15.25 -11.09 18.64
CA ARG A 76 -14.22 -10.99 19.68
C ARG A 76 -13.53 -12.34 19.91
N THR A 77 -14.31 -13.41 20.05
CA THR A 77 -13.81 -14.76 20.29
C THR A 77 -12.97 -15.26 19.10
N THR A 78 -13.52 -15.14 17.88
CA THR A 78 -12.84 -15.60 16.67
C THR A 78 -11.56 -14.82 16.41
N LYS A 79 -11.55 -13.49 16.59
CA LYS A 79 -10.33 -12.66 16.50
C LYS A 79 -9.27 -13.07 17.53
N THR A 80 -9.68 -13.38 18.76
CA THR A 80 -8.76 -13.87 19.79
C THR A 80 -8.15 -15.23 19.40
N MET A 81 -8.94 -16.17 18.87
CA MET A 81 -8.43 -17.47 18.42
C MET A 81 -7.47 -17.32 17.24
N LEU A 82 -7.78 -16.47 16.26
CA LEU A 82 -6.88 -16.18 15.13
C LEU A 82 -5.52 -15.64 15.60
N GLY A 83 -5.55 -14.66 16.51
CA GLY A 83 -4.33 -14.08 17.08
C GLY A 83 -3.49 -15.10 17.84
N ARG A 84 -4.13 -15.91 18.70
CA ARG A 84 -3.45 -16.96 19.47
C ARG A 84 -2.87 -18.06 18.57
N MET A 85 -3.62 -18.50 17.56
CA MET A 85 -3.16 -19.48 16.56
C MET A 85 -1.88 -19.01 15.86
N TRP A 86 -1.85 -17.74 15.42
CA TRP A 86 -0.64 -17.18 14.83
C TRP A 86 0.51 -17.09 15.83
N THR A 87 0.28 -16.49 17.00
CA THR A 87 1.33 -16.24 17.98
C THR A 87 1.93 -17.54 18.53
N HIS A 88 1.10 -18.44 19.05
CA HIS A 88 1.55 -19.67 19.70
C HIS A 88 1.82 -20.80 18.71
N GLY A 89 1.07 -20.88 17.60
CA GLY A 89 1.22 -21.93 16.61
C GLY A 89 2.38 -21.71 15.64
N VAL A 90 2.68 -20.45 15.29
CA VAL A 90 3.61 -20.12 14.20
C VAL A 90 4.70 -19.15 14.62
N ASP A 91 4.35 -17.94 15.06
CA ASP A 91 5.29 -16.81 15.16
C ASP A 91 6.42 -17.05 16.16
N ILE A 92 6.09 -17.48 17.39
CA ILE A 92 7.09 -17.69 18.45
C ILE A 92 8.10 -18.77 18.05
N VAL A 93 7.63 -19.89 17.51
CA VAL A 93 8.49 -21.02 17.14
C VAL A 93 9.34 -20.69 15.91
N LEU A 94 8.78 -20.02 14.90
CA LEU A 94 9.57 -19.58 13.74
C LEU A 94 10.64 -18.57 14.14
N HIS A 95 10.36 -17.68 15.10
CA HIS A 95 11.37 -16.76 15.62
C HIS A 95 12.51 -17.48 16.35
N ILE A 96 12.18 -18.49 17.18
CA ILE A 96 13.18 -19.32 17.87
C ILE A 96 14.02 -20.07 16.85
N LEU A 97 13.40 -20.76 15.89
CA LEU A 97 14.11 -21.50 14.85
C LEU A 97 15.00 -20.54 14.03
N SER A 98 14.48 -19.38 13.62
CA SER A 98 15.24 -18.39 12.85
C SER A 98 16.47 -17.87 13.59
N SER A 99 16.45 -17.78 14.93
CA SER A 99 17.60 -17.31 15.72
C SER A 99 18.77 -18.31 15.75
N ARG A 100 18.54 -19.54 15.31
CA ARG A 100 19.50 -20.67 15.35
C ARG A 100 19.86 -21.18 13.95
N LEU A 101 19.60 -20.38 12.90
CA LEU A 101 20.07 -20.72 11.55
C LEU A 101 21.62 -20.71 11.52
N PRO A 102 22.23 -21.61 10.74
CA PRO A 102 21.62 -22.51 9.75
C PRO A 102 21.11 -23.86 10.30
N ASP A 103 21.42 -24.23 11.54
CA ASP A 103 21.18 -25.58 12.10
C ASP A 103 19.70 -26.00 12.13
N THR A 104 18.80 -25.04 12.21
CA THR A 104 17.35 -25.24 12.28
C THR A 104 16.62 -25.16 10.93
N LYS A 105 17.36 -24.97 9.83
CA LYS A 105 16.79 -24.67 8.50
C LYS A 105 15.70 -25.67 8.11
N GLU A 106 16.00 -26.96 8.11
CA GLU A 106 15.06 -28.02 7.68
C GLU A 106 13.78 -28.04 8.51
N PHE A 107 13.89 -27.84 9.84
CA PHE A 107 12.75 -27.82 10.76
C PHE A 107 11.86 -26.60 10.53
N MET A 108 12.47 -25.44 10.29
CA MET A 108 11.74 -24.20 9.97
C MET A 108 11.01 -24.34 8.64
N VAL A 109 11.66 -24.90 7.61
CA VAL A 109 11.04 -25.19 6.31
C VAL A 109 9.85 -26.14 6.47
N HIS A 110 10.01 -27.24 7.19
CA HIS A 110 8.95 -28.20 7.43
C HIS A 110 7.73 -27.58 8.12
N LEU A 111 7.95 -26.74 9.15
CA LEU A 111 6.86 -26.04 9.82
C LEU A 111 6.17 -25.02 8.91
N ILE A 112 6.91 -24.28 8.08
CA ILE A 112 6.35 -23.32 7.11
C ILE A 112 5.45 -24.04 6.12
N TYR A 113 5.92 -25.14 5.50
CA TYR A 113 5.12 -25.91 4.54
C TYR A 113 3.84 -26.47 5.18
N PHE A 114 3.95 -27.03 6.38
CA PHE A 114 2.79 -27.54 7.11
C PHE A 114 1.77 -26.43 7.39
N SER A 115 2.23 -25.29 7.93
CA SER A 115 1.37 -24.15 8.26
C SER A 115 0.73 -23.55 7.00
N TYR A 116 1.49 -23.49 5.89
CA TYR A 116 1.02 -22.97 4.62
C TYR A 116 -0.11 -23.84 4.04
N HIS A 117 0.06 -25.16 4.09
CA HIS A 117 -0.99 -26.09 3.67
C HIS A 117 -2.25 -25.96 4.53
N LEU A 118 -2.09 -25.93 5.86
CA LEU A 118 -3.22 -25.81 6.78
C LEU A 118 -3.99 -24.49 6.61
N PHE A 119 -3.29 -23.36 6.47
CA PHE A 119 -3.94 -22.08 6.19
C PHE A 119 -4.54 -22.01 4.79
N GLY A 120 -3.95 -22.69 3.80
CA GLY A 120 -4.53 -22.83 2.46
C GLY A 120 -5.88 -23.57 2.52
N LEU A 121 -5.94 -24.67 3.27
CA LEU A 121 -7.21 -25.38 3.51
C LEU A 121 -8.24 -24.50 4.22
N LEU A 122 -7.85 -23.75 5.26
CA LEU A 122 -8.76 -22.82 5.95
C LEU A 122 -9.23 -21.67 5.04
N TYR A 123 -8.37 -21.19 4.14
CA TYR A 123 -8.73 -20.20 3.15
C TYR A 123 -9.83 -20.70 2.20
N GLU A 124 -9.76 -21.98 1.79
CA GLU A 124 -10.74 -22.59 0.90
C GLU A 124 -12.04 -23.00 1.62
N THR A 125 -11.93 -23.49 2.86
CA THR A 125 -13.05 -24.08 3.61
C THR A 125 -13.77 -23.09 4.53
N VAL A 126 -13.05 -22.14 5.13
CA VAL A 126 -13.56 -21.17 6.11
C VAL A 126 -13.34 -19.75 5.62
N ARG A 127 -14.13 -19.35 4.61
CA ARG A 127 -14.01 -18.05 3.94
C ARG A 127 -14.37 -16.84 4.81
N THR A 128 -15.01 -17.05 5.97
CA THR A 128 -15.35 -15.98 6.92
C THR A 128 -14.13 -15.13 7.33
N PHE A 129 -12.94 -15.74 7.40
CA PHE A 129 -11.69 -15.07 7.81
C PHE A 129 -10.69 -14.90 6.65
N GLU A 130 -11.18 -14.85 5.41
CA GLU A 130 -10.38 -14.75 4.18
C GLU A 130 -9.25 -13.71 4.29
N VAL A 131 -9.54 -12.50 4.79
CA VAL A 131 -8.56 -11.42 4.98
C VAL A 131 -7.40 -11.84 5.88
N THR A 132 -7.68 -12.55 6.97
CA THR A 132 -6.65 -13.03 7.91
C THR A 132 -5.84 -14.17 7.31
N TRP A 133 -6.47 -15.09 6.58
CA TRP A 133 -5.77 -16.18 5.90
C TRP A 133 -4.80 -15.69 4.83
N LEU A 134 -5.23 -14.73 4.01
CA LEU A 134 -4.36 -14.07 3.03
C LEU A 134 -3.12 -13.46 3.71
N GLU A 135 -3.31 -12.81 4.86
CA GLU A 135 -2.20 -12.21 5.61
C GLU A 135 -1.24 -13.26 6.17
N PHE A 136 -1.74 -14.36 6.75
CA PHE A 136 -0.92 -15.44 7.28
C PHE A 136 -0.12 -16.14 6.19
N LEU A 137 -0.73 -16.41 5.03
CA LEU A 137 -0.06 -16.99 3.87
C LEU A 137 1.05 -16.08 3.33
N GLY A 138 0.79 -14.76 3.27
CA GLY A 138 1.80 -13.76 2.93
C GLY A 138 2.96 -13.75 3.93
N HIS A 139 2.69 -13.80 5.23
CA HIS A 139 3.73 -13.83 6.27
C HIS A 139 4.56 -15.12 6.23
N LEU A 140 3.95 -16.28 5.99
CA LEU A 140 4.67 -17.54 5.85
C LEU A 140 5.62 -17.52 4.64
N GLY A 141 5.15 -17.02 3.50
CA GLY A 141 6.01 -16.82 2.33
C GLY A 141 7.20 -15.91 2.64
N ARG A 142 6.96 -14.81 3.37
CA ARG A 142 8.05 -13.91 3.81
C ARG A 142 9.05 -14.61 4.73
N TYR A 143 8.61 -15.40 5.71
CA TYR A 143 9.52 -16.17 6.57
C TYR A 143 10.40 -17.10 5.74
N ARG A 144 9.83 -17.73 4.71
CA ARG A 144 10.59 -18.60 3.80
C ARG A 144 11.70 -17.89 3.02
N THR A 145 11.47 -16.63 2.61
CA THR A 145 12.52 -15.81 1.96
C THR A 145 13.71 -15.49 2.87
N ILE A 146 13.50 -15.48 4.20
CA ILE A 146 14.56 -15.25 5.19
C ILE A 146 15.38 -16.52 5.41
N VAL A 147 14.73 -17.69 5.33
CA VAL A 147 15.36 -19.00 5.54
C VAL A 147 16.30 -19.39 4.40
N GLU A 148 15.94 -19.06 3.16
CA GLU A 148 16.80 -19.33 2.01
C GLU A 148 17.81 -18.22 1.80
N ASP A 149 18.95 -18.27 2.50
CA ASP A 149 20.06 -17.36 2.20
C ASP A 149 20.97 -17.87 1.06
N ASP A 150 20.99 -19.17 0.79
CA ASP A 150 21.90 -19.77 -0.21
C ASP A 150 21.23 -20.04 -1.57
N ASP A 151 19.93 -20.34 -1.60
CA ASP A 151 19.19 -20.64 -2.83
C ASP A 151 18.43 -19.41 -3.35
N SER A 152 18.99 -18.77 -4.39
CA SER A 152 18.40 -17.57 -4.98
C SER A 152 17.08 -17.84 -5.73
N ALA A 153 16.88 -19.03 -6.30
CA ALA A 153 15.70 -19.38 -7.09
C ALA A 153 14.50 -19.66 -6.18
N GLU A 154 14.71 -20.45 -5.13
CA GLU A 154 13.67 -20.74 -4.15
C GLU A 154 13.29 -19.47 -3.36
N ARG A 155 14.27 -18.63 -3.01
CA ARG A 155 13.99 -17.32 -2.40
C ARG A 155 13.11 -16.44 -3.30
N MET A 156 13.40 -16.40 -4.61
CA MET A 156 12.62 -15.61 -5.57
C MET A 156 11.19 -16.16 -5.69
N ARG A 157 11.02 -17.48 -5.81
CA ARG A 157 9.69 -18.12 -5.86
C ARG A 157 8.85 -17.76 -4.63
N TRP A 158 9.41 -17.85 -3.43
CA TRP A 158 8.67 -17.52 -2.20
C TRP A 158 8.42 -16.03 -2.01
N LYS A 159 9.29 -15.18 -2.56
CA LYS A 159 9.03 -13.75 -2.67
C LYS A 159 7.78 -13.51 -3.51
N GLU A 160 7.71 -14.08 -4.72
CA GLU A 160 6.55 -13.95 -5.62
C GLU A 160 5.25 -14.47 -4.98
N ILE A 161 5.31 -15.63 -4.32
CA ILE A 161 4.16 -16.18 -3.57
C ILE A 161 3.71 -15.19 -2.48
N SER A 162 4.64 -14.62 -1.72
CA SER A 162 4.34 -13.66 -0.66
C SER A 162 3.72 -12.37 -1.21
N GLU A 163 4.27 -11.83 -2.31
CA GLU A 163 3.75 -10.64 -3.00
C GLU A 163 2.34 -10.87 -3.50
N MET A 164 2.06 -11.99 -4.17
CA MET A 164 0.71 -12.37 -4.63
C MET A 164 -0.31 -12.36 -3.48
N TRP A 165 0.01 -12.96 -2.33
CA TRP A 165 -0.91 -12.98 -1.19
C TRP A 165 -1.17 -11.58 -0.62
N TYR A 166 -0.14 -10.74 -0.51
CA TYR A 166 -0.32 -9.36 -0.06
C TYR A 166 -1.09 -8.51 -1.06
N CYS A 167 -0.89 -8.71 -2.37
CA CYS A 167 -1.64 -8.00 -3.42
C CYS A 167 -3.13 -8.37 -3.40
N LYS A 168 -3.47 -9.66 -3.26
CA LYS A 168 -4.85 -10.12 -3.02
C LYS A 168 -5.46 -9.50 -1.76
N LEU A 169 -4.67 -9.38 -0.70
CA LEU A 169 -5.11 -8.75 0.54
C LEU A 169 -5.33 -7.23 0.35
N LEU A 170 -4.48 -6.57 -0.42
CA LEU A 170 -4.60 -5.15 -0.77
C LEU A 170 -5.84 -4.85 -1.63
N ASP A 171 -6.37 -5.81 -2.38
CA ASP A 171 -7.66 -5.65 -3.06
C ASP A 171 -8.82 -5.46 -2.08
N LYS A 172 -8.73 -6.10 -0.90
CA LYS A 172 -9.74 -6.01 0.15
C LYS A 172 -9.45 -4.89 1.16
N SER A 173 -8.19 -4.51 1.33
CA SER A 173 -7.77 -3.52 2.34
C SER A 173 -6.72 -2.55 1.78
N PRO A 174 -7.06 -1.79 0.71
CA PRO A 174 -6.09 -0.92 0.02
C PRO A 174 -5.58 0.22 0.89
N PHE A 175 -6.31 0.59 1.94
CA PHE A 175 -5.98 1.68 2.86
C PHE A 175 -4.96 1.30 3.94
N CYS A 176 -4.67 0.01 4.12
CA CYS A 176 -3.82 -0.48 5.21
C CYS A 176 -2.33 -0.27 4.89
N GLY A 177 -1.72 0.75 5.48
CA GLY A 177 -0.30 1.10 5.29
C GLY A 177 0.66 -0.07 5.57
N ARG A 178 0.31 -0.91 6.56
CA ARG A 178 1.13 -2.03 7.01
C ARG A 178 1.44 -3.03 5.90
N LEU A 179 0.49 -3.27 4.99
CA LEU A 179 0.66 -4.20 3.87
C LEU A 179 1.70 -3.71 2.87
N TYR A 180 1.71 -2.41 2.57
CA TYR A 180 2.75 -1.80 1.73
C TYR A 180 4.13 -1.88 2.40
N SER A 181 4.20 -1.80 3.73
CA SER A 181 5.46 -2.01 4.45
C SER A 181 6.03 -3.42 4.23
N TRP A 182 5.17 -4.44 4.11
CA TRP A 182 5.59 -5.80 3.81
C TRP A 182 6.12 -5.95 2.38
N LEU A 183 5.41 -5.38 1.40
CA LEU A 183 5.90 -5.31 0.03
C LEU A 183 7.27 -4.58 -0.07
N GLY A 184 7.47 -3.52 0.72
CA GLY A 184 8.75 -2.80 0.76
C GLY A 184 9.91 -3.61 1.35
N ILE A 185 9.62 -4.56 2.23
CA ILE A 185 10.62 -5.51 2.76
C ILE A 185 10.94 -6.57 1.69
N LEU A 186 9.94 -7.06 0.96
CA LEU A 186 10.11 -8.04 -0.13
C LEU A 186 10.86 -7.45 -1.34
N ALA A 187 10.69 -6.16 -1.61
CA ALA A 187 11.39 -5.42 -2.65
C ALA A 187 12.89 -5.16 -2.34
N LYS A 188 13.49 -5.83 -1.34
CA LYS A 188 14.93 -5.72 -1.03
C LYS A 188 15.77 -5.95 -2.29
N GLY A 189 16.70 -5.02 -2.55
CA GLY A 189 17.51 -5.00 -3.78
C GLY A 189 17.00 -4.04 -4.85
N TYR A 190 15.76 -3.56 -4.74
CA TYR A 190 15.14 -2.59 -5.64
C TYR A 190 14.84 -1.27 -4.91
N SER A 191 15.90 -0.50 -4.61
CA SER A 191 15.86 0.65 -3.69
C SER A 191 14.73 1.66 -3.96
N LEU A 192 14.41 1.94 -5.24
CA LEU A 192 13.30 2.83 -5.58
C LEU A 192 11.94 2.23 -5.21
N GLN A 193 11.71 0.96 -5.55
CA GLN A 193 10.48 0.25 -5.23
C GLN A 193 10.30 0.13 -3.70
N GLN A 194 11.39 -0.10 -2.96
CA GLN A 194 11.36 -0.10 -1.50
C GLN A 194 10.90 1.25 -0.94
N LEU A 195 11.50 2.36 -1.41
CA LEU A 195 11.10 3.69 -0.96
C LEU A 195 9.66 4.01 -1.37
N TYR A 196 9.23 3.58 -2.56
CA TYR A 196 7.83 3.68 -2.99
C TYR A 196 6.90 2.96 -1.99
N CYS A 197 7.16 1.70 -1.68
CA CYS A 197 6.36 0.92 -0.74
C CYS A 197 6.32 1.53 0.68
N PHE A 198 7.46 2.01 1.18
CA PHE A 198 7.49 2.69 2.48
C PHE A 198 6.79 4.05 2.46
N SER A 199 6.90 4.80 1.36
CA SER A 199 6.16 6.06 1.17
C SER A 199 4.66 5.79 1.18
N ARG A 200 4.19 4.82 0.37
CA ARG A 200 2.81 4.33 0.33
C ARG A 200 2.28 3.95 1.71
N SER A 201 3.10 3.22 2.48
CA SER A 201 2.77 2.80 3.84
C SER A 201 2.53 3.99 4.78
N LEU A 202 3.38 5.02 4.66
CA LEU A 202 3.32 6.22 5.49
C LEU A 202 2.20 7.20 5.09
N THR A 203 1.87 7.30 3.80
CA THR A 203 0.85 8.20 3.27
C THR A 203 -0.47 7.51 2.90
N SER A 204 -0.67 6.28 3.39
CA SER A 204 -1.96 5.58 3.31
C SER A 204 -3.02 6.23 4.22
N ALA A 205 -4.30 5.92 4.00
CA ALA A 205 -5.36 6.38 4.89
C ALA A 205 -5.27 5.75 6.30
N GLU A 206 -4.67 4.56 6.43
CA GLU A 206 -4.28 3.94 7.71
C GLU A 206 -2.75 3.80 7.81
N PRO A 207 -2.01 4.89 8.14
CA PRO A 207 -0.54 4.89 8.15
C PRO A 207 0.08 3.87 9.09
N PHE A 208 1.15 3.20 8.62
CA PHE A 208 1.95 2.31 9.46
C PHE A 208 3.28 2.98 9.85
N LYS A 209 3.26 3.68 10.99
CA LYS A 209 4.39 4.48 11.51
C LYS A 209 5.75 3.76 11.53
N PRO A 210 5.85 2.45 11.87
CA PRO A 210 7.14 1.74 11.85
C PRO A 210 7.86 1.75 10.49
N ALA A 211 7.13 1.92 9.38
CA ALA A 211 7.74 2.05 8.04
C ALA A 211 8.70 3.25 7.94
N ARG A 212 8.56 4.27 8.79
CA ARG A 212 9.47 5.43 8.83
C ARG A 212 10.89 5.01 9.17
N ILE A 213 11.05 4.05 10.09
CA ILE A 213 12.36 3.50 10.48
C ILE A 213 12.97 2.72 9.31
N LEU A 214 12.14 1.96 8.58
CA LEU A 214 12.60 1.20 7.41
C LEU A 214 13.04 2.11 6.26
N ALA A 215 12.25 3.15 5.96
CA ALA A 215 12.62 4.19 5.00
C ALA A 215 13.92 4.89 5.40
N GLN A 216 14.07 5.25 6.68
CA GLN A 216 15.29 5.88 7.18
C GLN A 216 16.51 4.97 7.00
N ARG A 217 16.41 3.69 7.34
CA ARG A 217 17.50 2.71 7.14
C ARG A 217 17.87 2.59 5.67
N LEU A 218 16.88 2.52 4.78
CA LEU A 218 17.10 2.47 3.34
C LEU A 218 17.85 3.72 2.86
N LEU A 219 17.36 4.92 3.20
CA LEU A 219 17.90 6.20 2.75
C LEU A 219 19.31 6.50 3.30
N THR A 220 19.63 5.98 4.49
CA THR A 220 20.97 6.16 5.11
C THR A 220 21.97 5.07 4.74
N SER A 221 21.51 3.96 4.16
CA SER A 221 22.37 2.88 3.70
C SER A 221 23.09 3.23 2.40
N LYS A 222 24.29 2.69 2.18
CA LYS A 222 24.96 2.81 0.89
C LYS A 222 24.20 1.97 -0.14
N PRO A 223 23.73 2.54 -1.27
CA PRO A 223 22.98 1.77 -2.25
C PRO A 223 23.89 0.69 -2.85
N ALA A 224 23.52 -0.58 -2.68
CA ALA A 224 24.11 -1.67 -3.44
C ALA A 224 23.57 -1.58 -4.88
N SER A 225 24.47 -1.58 -5.86
CA SER A 225 24.19 -1.75 -7.30
C SER A 225 22.88 -1.09 -7.81
N SER A 226 22.71 0.22 -7.59
CA SER A 226 21.56 0.98 -8.10
C SER A 226 21.95 1.84 -9.30
N ARG A 227 21.01 2.13 -10.21
CA ARG A 227 21.27 3.05 -11.33
C ARG A 227 21.60 4.43 -10.78
N THR A 228 22.46 5.18 -11.48
CA THR A 228 22.87 6.54 -11.07
C THR A 228 21.66 7.43 -10.77
N ILE A 229 20.63 7.40 -11.62
CA ILE A 229 19.42 8.20 -11.42
C ILE A 229 18.64 7.82 -10.14
N ASP A 230 18.60 6.54 -9.79
CA ASP A 230 17.94 6.08 -8.57
C ASP A 230 18.72 6.55 -7.34
N ILE A 231 20.06 6.52 -7.40
CA ILE A 231 20.93 7.05 -6.33
C ILE A 231 20.71 8.55 -6.14
N GLU A 232 20.70 9.34 -7.22
CA GLU A 232 20.47 10.78 -7.18
C GLU A 232 19.08 11.11 -6.60
N PHE A 233 18.04 10.39 -7.05
CA PHE A 233 16.67 10.56 -6.57
C PHE A 233 16.55 10.23 -5.08
N LEU A 234 17.07 9.07 -4.65
CA LEU A 234 17.07 8.65 -3.25
C LEU A 234 17.87 9.64 -2.38
N LYS A 235 18.97 10.20 -2.88
CA LYS A 235 19.76 11.18 -2.13
C LYS A 235 18.99 12.48 -1.87
N ILE A 236 18.22 12.96 -2.85
CA ILE A 236 17.35 14.12 -2.68
C ILE A 236 16.27 13.83 -1.63
N HIS A 237 15.64 12.65 -1.70
CA HIS A 237 14.66 12.23 -0.71
C HIS A 237 15.25 11.99 0.69
N GLU A 238 16.50 11.51 0.80
CA GLU A 238 17.23 11.42 2.07
C GLU A 238 17.37 12.80 2.72
N MET A 239 17.78 13.82 1.95
CA MET A 239 17.92 15.19 2.44
C MET A 239 16.59 15.77 2.93
N LEU A 240 15.51 15.56 2.16
CA LEU A 240 14.15 15.98 2.54
C LEU A 240 13.67 15.24 3.79
N PHE A 241 13.84 13.91 3.84
CA PHE A 241 13.33 13.04 4.90
C PHE A 241 14.04 13.26 6.24
N LEU A 242 15.37 13.41 6.22
CA LEU A 242 16.17 13.65 7.42
C LEU A 242 16.21 15.11 7.84
N GLN A 243 15.63 16.02 7.04
CA GLN A 243 15.69 17.47 7.24
C GLN A 243 17.13 18.01 7.35
N LYS A 244 18.09 17.31 6.75
CA LYS A 244 19.52 17.69 6.67
C LYS A 244 19.76 18.49 5.39
N LEU A 245 19.21 19.70 5.37
CA LEU A 245 19.12 20.52 4.17
C LEU A 245 20.36 21.42 4.03
N ASN A 246 21.31 21.01 3.18
CA ASN A 246 22.29 21.91 2.60
C ASN A 246 21.78 22.36 1.22
N ALA A 247 21.46 23.65 1.07
CA ALA A 247 20.89 24.19 -0.16
C ALA A 247 21.79 23.97 -1.40
N ARG A 248 23.12 24.06 -1.23
CA ARG A 248 24.08 23.86 -2.31
C ARG A 248 24.11 22.41 -2.77
N ASP A 249 24.18 21.48 -1.81
CA ASP A 249 24.21 20.04 -2.11
C ASP A 249 22.89 19.61 -2.76
N PHE A 250 21.76 20.09 -2.23
CA PHE A 250 20.43 19.80 -2.75
C PHE A 250 20.30 20.25 -4.21
N ASP A 251 20.66 21.51 -4.51
CA ASP A 251 20.55 22.04 -5.86
C ASP A 251 21.52 21.34 -6.83
N THR A 252 22.72 20.97 -6.37
CA THR A 252 23.70 20.23 -7.17
C THR A 252 23.18 18.84 -7.54
N THR A 253 22.71 18.06 -6.56
CA THR A 253 22.15 16.72 -6.78
C THR A 253 20.89 16.80 -7.64
N ARG A 254 20.00 17.76 -7.38
CA ARG A 254 18.78 18.00 -8.18
C ARG A 254 19.10 18.29 -9.64
N LYS A 255 20.03 19.20 -9.93
CA LYS A 255 20.44 19.50 -11.32
C LYS A 255 21.04 18.27 -12.00
N SER A 256 21.75 17.43 -11.26
CA SER A 256 22.28 16.17 -11.79
C SER A 256 21.16 15.19 -12.13
N TYR A 257 20.26 14.93 -11.18
CA TYR A 257 19.06 14.13 -11.38
C TYR A 257 18.23 14.59 -12.59
N GLN A 258 18.00 15.91 -12.73
CA GLN A 258 17.23 16.44 -13.86
C GLN A 258 17.88 16.16 -15.22
N ARG A 259 19.22 16.20 -15.31
CA ARG A 259 19.94 15.82 -16.54
C ARG A 259 19.77 14.33 -16.83
N SER A 260 19.96 13.50 -15.81
CA SER A 260 19.78 12.04 -15.89
C SER A 260 18.35 11.67 -16.31
N LEU A 261 17.34 12.31 -15.72
CA LEU A 261 15.92 12.08 -16.00
C LEU A 261 15.55 12.44 -17.44
N LYS A 262 16.04 13.58 -17.96
CA LYS A 262 15.82 13.97 -19.35
C LYS A 262 16.39 12.94 -20.33
N SER A 263 17.62 12.48 -20.08
CA SER A 263 18.25 11.44 -20.90
C SER A 263 17.45 10.15 -20.83
N LEU A 264 17.03 9.76 -19.63
CA LEU A 264 16.26 8.54 -19.43
C LEU A 264 14.94 8.60 -20.22
N ILE A 265 14.11 9.63 -20.05
CA ILE A 265 12.82 9.75 -20.75
C ILE A 265 12.95 9.60 -22.27
N GLN A 266 14.07 10.03 -22.86
CA GLN A 266 14.32 9.90 -24.31
C GLN A 266 14.77 8.49 -24.75
N GLN A 267 15.36 7.72 -23.84
CA GLN A 267 16.02 6.43 -24.11
C GLN A 267 15.27 5.23 -23.49
N MET A 268 14.13 5.47 -22.84
CA MET A 268 13.55 4.55 -21.86
C MET A 268 13.19 3.17 -22.45
N PRO A 269 13.63 2.07 -21.82
CA PRO A 269 13.00 0.77 -21.99
C PRO A 269 11.56 0.80 -21.41
N ASP A 270 10.71 -0.14 -21.82
CA ASP A 270 9.32 -0.30 -21.35
C ASP A 270 9.25 -0.64 -19.85
N CYS A 271 9.38 0.36 -18.99
CA CYS A 271 9.15 0.22 -17.54
C CYS A 271 8.39 1.44 -16.99
N LYS A 272 7.08 1.41 -17.20
CA LYS A 272 6.13 2.49 -16.88
C LYS A 272 5.91 2.70 -15.39
N GLU A 273 6.04 1.63 -14.60
CA GLU A 273 5.90 1.66 -13.13
C GLU A 273 6.87 2.63 -12.44
N TRP A 274 8.07 2.78 -13.01
CA TRP A 274 9.10 3.66 -12.45
C TRP A 274 8.64 5.12 -12.33
N GLY A 275 7.91 5.60 -13.34
CA GLY A 275 7.31 6.94 -13.31
C GLY A 275 6.28 7.08 -12.17
N VAL A 276 5.49 6.03 -11.92
CA VAL A 276 4.51 5.99 -10.83
C VAL A 276 5.20 5.97 -9.47
N TYR A 277 6.25 5.14 -9.29
CA TYR A 277 7.04 5.12 -8.06
C TYR A 277 7.59 6.50 -7.72
N MET A 278 8.17 7.20 -8.70
CA MET A 278 8.65 8.57 -8.51
C MET A 278 7.54 9.56 -8.18
N ALA A 279 6.40 9.48 -8.84
CA ALA A 279 5.26 10.36 -8.55
C ALA A 279 4.81 10.19 -7.10
N ILE A 280 4.62 8.95 -6.65
CA ILE A 280 4.17 8.64 -5.30
C ILE A 280 5.20 9.05 -4.23
N ILE A 281 6.49 8.81 -4.46
CA ILE A 281 7.54 9.22 -3.52
C ILE A 281 7.64 10.76 -3.46
N ASN A 282 7.53 11.45 -4.60
CA ASN A 282 7.48 12.91 -4.66
C ASN A 282 6.27 13.46 -3.87
N ILE A 283 5.08 12.92 -4.12
CA ILE A 283 3.86 13.28 -3.39
C ILE A 283 4.06 13.02 -1.90
N ALA A 284 4.60 11.86 -1.50
CA ALA A 284 4.88 11.58 -0.11
C ALA A 284 5.84 12.60 0.55
N GLY A 285 6.81 13.12 -0.20
CA GLY A 285 7.66 14.23 0.24
C GLY A 285 6.86 15.50 0.58
N LEU A 286 5.81 15.82 -0.18
CA LEU A 286 4.89 16.94 0.11
C LEU A 286 4.13 16.74 1.43
N PHE A 287 3.87 15.48 1.79
CA PHE A 287 3.25 15.07 3.07
C PHE A 287 4.28 14.86 4.20
N ASP A 288 5.55 15.26 4.02
CA ASP A 288 6.65 14.95 4.96
C ASP A 288 6.66 13.46 5.37
N TYR A 289 6.37 12.61 4.38
CA TYR A 289 6.26 11.15 4.49
C TYR A 289 5.30 10.73 5.60
N GLY A 290 4.08 11.29 5.58
CA GLY A 290 3.00 10.97 6.52
C GLY A 290 3.22 11.53 7.92
N SER A 291 4.04 12.57 8.06
CA SER A 291 4.25 13.23 9.36
C SER A 291 2.93 13.81 9.87
N ALA A 292 2.64 13.61 11.15
CA ALA A 292 1.43 14.14 11.77
C ALA A 292 1.41 15.68 11.82
N THR A 293 2.58 16.32 11.70
CA THR A 293 2.73 17.78 11.64
C THR A 293 2.75 18.30 10.21
N SER A 294 2.68 17.44 9.19
CA SER A 294 2.61 17.89 7.81
C SER A 294 1.31 18.65 7.58
N PRO A 295 1.38 19.89 7.06
CA PRO A 295 0.17 20.69 6.86
C PRO A 295 -0.81 20.02 5.88
N LEU A 296 -0.31 19.39 4.80
CA LEU A 296 -1.16 18.63 3.87
C LEU A 296 -1.79 17.41 4.53
N GLN A 297 -1.03 16.67 5.36
CA GLN A 297 -1.56 15.50 6.07
C GLN A 297 -2.75 15.89 6.95
N VAL A 298 -2.61 16.98 7.72
CA VAL A 298 -3.67 17.50 8.59
C VAL A 298 -4.88 17.96 7.78
N ALA A 299 -4.65 18.65 6.65
CA ALA A 299 -5.72 19.16 5.80
C ALA A 299 -6.59 18.03 5.22
N PHE A 300 -5.95 17.02 4.59
CA PHE A 300 -6.67 15.88 4.01
C PHE A 300 -7.42 15.05 5.06
N GLN A 301 -6.77 14.73 6.20
CA GLN A 301 -7.44 13.98 7.27
C GLN A 301 -8.63 14.72 7.86
N SER A 302 -8.53 16.04 7.99
CA SER A 302 -9.62 16.86 8.51
C SER A 302 -10.78 16.94 7.51
N HIS A 303 -10.47 17.10 6.22
CA HIS A 303 -11.45 17.11 5.15
C HIS A 303 -12.24 15.79 5.07
N THR A 304 -11.56 14.64 5.12
CA THR A 304 -12.21 13.33 5.17
C THR A 304 -13.12 13.20 6.39
N LYS A 305 -12.62 13.54 7.59
CA LYS A 305 -13.41 13.45 8.83
C LYS A 305 -14.69 14.31 8.79
N GLN A 306 -14.61 15.49 8.22
CA GLN A 306 -15.77 16.38 8.06
C GLN A 306 -16.77 15.83 7.04
N ALA A 307 -16.29 15.36 5.89
CA ALA A 307 -17.15 14.74 4.90
C ALA A 307 -17.91 13.54 5.46
N SER A 308 -17.25 12.66 6.21
CA SER A 308 -17.89 11.50 6.85
C SER A 308 -18.95 11.91 7.88
N ARG A 309 -18.71 12.98 8.63
CA ARG A 309 -19.72 13.55 9.56
C ARG A 309 -20.95 14.06 8.81
N ASN A 310 -20.75 14.80 7.72
CA ASN A 310 -21.85 15.37 6.95
C ASN A 310 -22.72 14.27 6.31
N THR A 311 -22.11 13.20 5.79
CA THR A 311 -22.85 12.03 5.29
C THR A 311 -23.66 11.34 6.39
N PHE A 312 -23.09 11.19 7.58
CA PHE A 312 -23.78 10.61 8.73
C PHE A 312 -25.00 11.46 9.16
N PHE A 313 -24.83 12.78 9.30
CA PHE A 313 -25.94 13.67 9.66
C PHE A 313 -27.02 13.76 8.58
N ALA A 314 -26.64 13.71 7.30
CA ALA A 314 -27.62 13.62 6.21
C ALA A 314 -28.44 12.32 6.31
N SER A 315 -27.81 11.18 6.61
CA SER A 315 -28.53 9.90 6.78
C SER A 315 -29.49 9.92 7.97
N CYS A 316 -29.15 10.59 9.09
CA CYS A 316 -30.02 10.69 10.26
C CYS A 316 -31.21 11.66 10.05
N ASN A 317 -31.10 12.62 9.14
CA ASN A 317 -32.17 13.58 8.85
C ASN A 317 -33.16 13.08 7.78
N THR A 318 -32.93 11.91 7.19
CA THR A 318 -33.75 11.35 6.09
C THR A 318 -34.59 10.15 6.51
N GLU A 319 -35.06 10.10 7.77
CA GLU A 319 -36.15 9.20 8.17
C GLU A 319 -37.53 9.81 7.87
N ALA A 320 -37.76 10.18 6.60
CA ALA A 320 -39.09 10.40 6.03
C ALA A 320 -38.94 10.77 4.53
N SER A 321 -38.62 9.80 3.68
CA SER A 321 -39.00 9.76 2.26
C SER A 321 -38.37 8.54 1.57
N ASN A 322 -39.20 7.70 0.96
CA ASN A 322 -38.78 6.58 0.13
C ASN A 322 -37.91 7.08 -1.03
N CYS A 323 -36.63 6.70 -1.09
CA CYS A 323 -35.83 6.83 -2.30
C CYS A 323 -34.95 5.60 -2.53
N THR A 324 -35.11 5.05 -3.72
CA THR A 324 -34.23 4.10 -4.41
C THR A 324 -32.76 4.53 -4.40
N PRO A 325 -31.80 3.58 -4.44
CA PRO A 325 -30.38 3.89 -4.50
C PRO A 325 -30.05 4.69 -5.77
N PRO A 326 -29.15 5.70 -5.72
CA PRO A 326 -28.76 6.45 -6.88
C PRO A 326 -27.90 5.57 -7.80
N ALA A 327 -28.50 5.09 -8.89
CA ALA A 327 -27.77 4.70 -10.08
C ALA A 327 -27.38 5.98 -10.82
N ASN A 328 -26.11 6.40 -10.70
CA ASN A 328 -25.33 7.09 -11.74
C ASN A 328 -23.97 7.53 -11.19
N GLY A 329 -22.90 7.09 -11.87
CA GLY A 329 -21.48 7.35 -11.56
C GLY A 329 -21.02 8.80 -11.75
N SER A 330 -21.70 9.72 -11.07
CA SER A 330 -21.21 11.08 -10.84
C SER A 330 -20.37 11.09 -9.56
N ILE A 331 -19.16 11.66 -9.65
CA ILE A 331 -18.34 11.97 -8.47
C ILE A 331 -19.25 12.82 -7.55
N PRO A 332 -19.40 12.50 -6.24
CA PRO A 332 -20.14 13.37 -5.35
C PRO A 332 -19.54 14.76 -5.48
N ALA A 333 -20.34 15.76 -5.83
CA ALA A 333 -19.87 17.13 -5.95
C ALA A 333 -19.06 17.46 -4.68
N MET A 334 -17.75 17.58 -4.83
CA MET A 334 -16.83 17.96 -3.77
C MET A 334 -17.05 19.46 -3.54
N GLY A 335 -18.21 19.80 -2.98
CA GLY A 335 -18.53 21.16 -2.60
C GLY A 335 -17.50 21.64 -1.58
N ALA A 336 -16.95 22.83 -1.81
CA ALA A 336 -16.04 23.47 -0.88
C ALA A 336 -16.76 23.66 0.46
N VAL A 337 -16.36 22.89 1.48
CA VAL A 337 -16.82 23.09 2.85
C VAL A 337 -15.88 24.11 3.49
N PRO A 338 -16.36 25.25 4.02
CA PRO A 338 -15.50 26.26 4.62
C PRO A 338 -14.74 25.67 5.83
N PHE A 339 -13.41 25.76 5.80
CA PHE A 339 -12.53 25.24 6.85
C PHE A 339 -11.86 26.38 7.61
N GLY A 340 -11.99 26.38 8.95
CA GLY A 340 -11.46 27.41 9.86
C GLY A 340 -10.06 27.13 10.41
N HIS A 341 -9.19 26.41 9.69
CA HIS A 341 -7.79 26.22 10.10
C HIS A 341 -6.86 26.54 8.92
N GLN A 342 -6.04 27.59 9.08
CA GLN A 342 -5.04 27.96 8.10
C GLN A 342 -3.91 26.92 8.10
N VAL A 343 -3.66 26.34 6.93
CA VAL A 343 -2.58 25.40 6.70
C VAL A 343 -1.31 26.21 6.44
N ASN A 344 -0.40 26.32 7.42
CA ASN A 344 0.86 27.04 7.23
C ASN A 344 1.85 26.19 6.41
N LEU A 345 1.82 26.35 5.08
CA LEU A 345 2.68 25.64 4.13
C LEU A 345 4.08 26.27 3.97
N SER A 346 4.46 27.23 4.82
CA SER A 346 5.68 28.05 4.66
C SER A 346 6.98 27.38 5.17
N CYS A 347 6.99 26.07 5.38
CA CYS A 347 8.16 25.36 5.89
C CYS A 347 9.23 25.16 4.80
N PRO A 348 10.54 25.42 5.05
CA PRO A 348 11.60 25.26 4.05
C PRO A 348 11.66 23.86 3.41
N SER A 349 11.39 22.80 4.18
CA SER A 349 11.35 21.42 3.65
C SER A 349 10.18 21.23 2.67
N PHE A 350 9.03 21.82 2.96
CA PHE A 350 7.86 21.79 2.07
C PHE A 350 8.13 22.52 0.76
N SER A 351 8.73 23.71 0.81
CA SER A 351 9.09 24.47 -0.40
C SER A 351 10.09 23.71 -1.28
N LEU A 352 11.10 23.06 -0.69
CA LEU A 352 12.06 22.24 -1.43
C LEU A 352 11.43 20.97 -2.01
N ALA A 353 10.55 20.30 -1.25
CA ALA A 353 9.80 19.14 -1.74
C ALA A 353 8.87 19.52 -2.91
N THR A 354 8.16 20.65 -2.79
CA THR A 354 7.29 21.21 -3.83
C THR A 354 8.08 21.53 -5.10
N PHE A 355 9.19 22.25 -4.94
CA PHE A 355 10.09 22.57 -6.05
C PHE A 355 10.62 21.30 -6.73
N PHE A 356 11.06 20.31 -5.96
CA PHE A 356 11.57 19.06 -6.51
C PHE A 356 10.48 18.27 -7.24
N ALA A 357 9.34 18.05 -6.60
CA ALA A 357 8.20 17.31 -7.15
C ALA A 357 7.71 17.93 -8.47
N PHE A 358 7.48 19.24 -8.49
CA PHE A 358 6.99 19.92 -9.68
C PHE A 358 8.05 20.09 -10.77
N SER A 359 9.33 20.25 -10.42
CA SER A 359 10.39 20.23 -11.42
C SER A 359 10.57 18.85 -12.08
N THR A 360 10.28 17.77 -11.34
CA THR A 360 10.24 16.41 -11.86
C THR A 360 9.04 16.24 -12.80
N LEU A 361 7.84 16.64 -12.37
CA LEU A 361 6.63 16.64 -13.20
C LEU A 361 6.83 17.42 -14.50
N SER A 362 7.37 18.64 -14.43
CA SER A 362 7.73 19.46 -15.60
C SER A 362 8.65 18.72 -16.57
N THR A 363 9.57 17.91 -16.07
CA THR A 363 10.49 17.13 -16.92
C THR A 363 9.74 16.01 -17.66
N PHE A 364 8.81 15.32 -16.98
CA PHE A 364 7.94 14.32 -17.62
C PHE A 364 6.98 14.93 -18.64
N LEU A 365 6.36 16.07 -18.33
CA LEU A 365 5.47 16.82 -19.26
C LEU A 365 6.22 17.23 -20.54
N LYS A 366 7.48 17.64 -20.42
CA LYS A 366 8.35 18.00 -21.56
C LYS A 366 8.81 16.80 -22.39
N GLY A 367 8.52 15.57 -21.95
CA GLY A 367 8.76 14.32 -22.68
C GLY A 367 7.87 14.10 -23.90
N LYS A 368 7.07 15.10 -24.33
CA LYS A 368 6.27 15.11 -25.57
C LYS A 368 5.31 13.91 -25.74
N GLY A 369 4.69 13.46 -24.66
CA GLY A 369 3.71 12.36 -24.71
C GLY A 369 4.32 10.97 -24.84
N HIS A 370 5.62 10.81 -24.53
CA HIS A 370 6.24 9.48 -24.45
C HIS A 370 5.38 8.56 -23.55
N PRO A 371 5.04 7.33 -23.97
CA PRO A 371 4.14 6.45 -23.22
C PRO A 371 4.58 6.23 -21.77
N ASN A 372 5.89 6.19 -21.51
CA ASN A 372 6.45 5.99 -20.17
C ASN A 372 6.35 7.23 -19.26
N SER A 373 6.02 8.40 -19.80
CA SER A 373 5.78 9.61 -19.02
C SER A 373 4.34 9.73 -18.55
N LEU A 374 3.38 9.12 -19.27
CA LEU A 374 1.97 9.32 -19.02
C LEU A 374 1.50 8.82 -17.64
N PRO A 375 1.93 7.65 -17.12
CA PRO A 375 1.52 7.21 -15.79
C PRO A 375 1.95 8.18 -14.67
N HIS A 376 3.16 8.76 -14.77
CA HIS A 376 3.64 9.77 -13.84
C HIS A 376 2.76 11.03 -13.88
N ILE A 377 2.43 11.50 -15.09
CA ILE A 377 1.59 12.67 -15.31
C ILE A 377 0.17 12.42 -14.78
N HIS A 378 -0.40 11.24 -15.05
CA HIS A 378 -1.72 10.83 -14.56
C HIS A 378 -1.78 10.87 -13.03
N CYS A 379 -0.82 10.24 -12.33
CA CYS A 379 -0.77 10.28 -10.87
C CYS A 379 -0.73 11.71 -10.30
N PHE A 380 0.07 12.60 -10.90
CA PHE A 380 0.14 13.99 -10.46
C PHE A 380 -1.14 14.78 -10.74
N LEU A 381 -1.80 14.56 -11.88
CA LEU A 381 -3.07 15.22 -12.18
C LEU A 381 -4.20 14.74 -11.26
N VAL A 382 -4.24 13.44 -10.92
CA VAL A 382 -5.15 12.93 -9.88
C VAL A 382 -4.86 13.61 -8.54
N PHE A 383 -3.58 13.71 -8.15
CA PHE A 383 -3.20 14.39 -6.91
C PHE A 383 -3.60 15.87 -6.90
N LEU A 384 -3.35 16.62 -7.99
CA LEU A 384 -3.72 18.03 -8.11
C LEU A 384 -5.24 18.23 -8.08
N LEU A 385 -6.01 17.35 -8.73
CA LEU A 385 -7.47 17.37 -8.63
C LEU A 385 -7.95 17.15 -7.19
N CYS A 386 -7.34 16.21 -6.47
CA CYS A 386 -7.65 16.00 -5.06
C CYS A 386 -7.28 17.21 -4.19
N CYS A 387 -6.15 17.87 -4.48
CA CYS A 387 -5.75 19.12 -3.81
C CYS A 387 -6.70 20.27 -4.09
N ALA A 388 -7.29 20.37 -5.29
CA ALA A 388 -8.25 21.42 -5.64
C ALA A 388 -9.51 21.41 -4.75
N ALA A 389 -9.83 20.26 -4.14
CA ALA A 389 -10.93 20.13 -3.19
C ALA A 389 -10.55 20.44 -1.73
N ILE A 390 -9.27 20.67 -1.44
CA ILE A 390 -8.79 20.98 -0.09
C ILE A 390 -8.74 22.51 0.09
N PRO A 391 -9.47 23.07 1.07
CA PRO A 391 -9.39 24.50 1.37
C PRO A 391 -7.97 24.93 1.73
N ASN A 392 -7.54 26.10 1.25
CA ASN A 392 -6.21 26.68 1.48
C ASN A 392 -5.03 25.86 0.92
N ALA A 393 -5.26 25.00 -0.08
CA ALA A 393 -4.19 24.35 -0.84
C ALA A 393 -3.48 25.31 -1.85
N ASP A 394 -3.80 26.62 -1.80
CA ASP A 394 -3.40 27.63 -2.77
C ASP A 394 -1.89 27.72 -2.95
N LEU A 395 -1.09 27.61 -1.88
CA LEU A 395 0.37 27.69 -2.01
C LEU A 395 0.93 26.55 -2.88
N LEU A 396 0.39 25.34 -2.71
CA LEU A 396 0.76 24.18 -3.52
C LEU A 396 0.26 24.36 -4.96
N MET A 397 -1.01 24.74 -5.12
CA MET A 397 -1.62 24.93 -6.43
C MET A 397 -0.92 26.04 -7.23
N ASN A 398 -0.56 27.16 -6.61
CA ASN A 398 0.18 28.26 -7.23
C ASN A 398 1.60 27.88 -7.65
N SER A 399 2.18 26.87 -7.02
CA SER A 399 3.52 26.36 -7.35
C SER A 399 3.50 25.31 -8.47
N ALA A 400 2.33 24.77 -8.82
CA ALA A 400 2.22 23.74 -9.85
C ALA A 400 2.63 24.29 -11.23
N PRO A 401 3.23 23.47 -12.10
CA PRO A 401 3.79 23.93 -13.37
C PRO A 401 2.69 24.07 -14.44
N TRP A 402 1.69 24.91 -14.20
CA TRP A 402 0.51 25.07 -15.05
C TRP A 402 0.85 25.39 -16.50
N GLY A 403 1.89 26.17 -16.77
CA GLY A 403 2.36 26.43 -18.12
C GLY A 403 2.78 25.17 -18.88
N ASP A 404 3.53 24.27 -18.22
CA ASP A 404 3.94 22.99 -18.79
C ASP A 404 2.73 22.03 -18.90
N ILE A 405 1.83 22.02 -17.92
CA ILE A 405 0.61 21.20 -17.91
C ILE A 405 -0.31 21.59 -19.07
N SER A 406 -0.63 22.87 -19.22
CA SER A 406 -1.48 23.39 -20.29
C SER A 406 -0.85 23.16 -21.67
N CYS A 407 0.45 23.37 -21.81
CA CYS A 407 1.17 23.07 -23.06
C CYS A 407 1.05 21.58 -23.43
N PHE A 408 1.25 20.70 -22.47
CA PHE A 408 1.15 19.25 -22.66
C PHE A 408 -0.29 18.81 -23.01
N LEU A 409 -1.30 19.29 -22.28
CA LEU A 409 -2.71 18.97 -22.54
C LEU A 409 -3.15 19.45 -23.94
N ASN A 410 -2.72 20.65 -24.35
CA ASN A 410 -3.00 21.17 -25.70
C ASN A 410 -2.32 20.34 -26.79
N GLN A 411 -1.09 19.87 -26.56
CA GLN A 411 -0.42 18.94 -27.48
C GLN A 411 -1.19 17.63 -27.63
N LEU A 412 -1.65 17.06 -26.51
CA LEU A 412 -2.42 15.82 -26.50
C LEU A 412 -3.78 15.99 -27.22
N ALA A 413 -4.48 17.10 -26.95
CA ALA A 413 -5.74 17.45 -27.59
C ALA A 413 -5.58 17.68 -29.11
N ASN A 414 -4.46 18.25 -29.56
CA ASN A 414 -4.20 18.43 -30.99
C ASN A 414 -3.95 17.10 -31.73
N GLN A 415 -3.33 16.13 -31.06
CA GLN A 415 -3.09 14.80 -31.64
C GLN A 415 -4.36 13.94 -31.68
N LYS A 416 -5.19 14.07 -30.65
CA LYS A 416 -6.44 13.33 -30.49
C LYS A 416 -7.52 14.33 -30.07
N PRO A 417 -8.15 15.02 -31.05
CA PRO A 417 -9.16 16.01 -30.74
C PRO A 417 -10.25 15.36 -29.89
N PRO A 418 -10.64 16.00 -28.79
CA PRO A 418 -11.64 15.43 -27.92
C PRO A 418 -12.91 15.20 -28.73
N GLN A 419 -13.33 13.93 -28.86
CA GLN A 419 -14.70 13.64 -29.26
C GLN A 419 -15.62 14.34 -28.24
N SER A 420 -16.81 14.76 -28.65
CA SER A 420 -17.75 15.70 -27.99
C SER A 420 -18.17 15.41 -26.53
N ALA A 421 -17.51 14.49 -25.84
CA ALA A 421 -17.72 14.11 -24.46
C ALA A 421 -16.42 14.19 -23.61
N LEU A 422 -15.66 15.30 -23.63
CA LEU A 422 -14.74 15.62 -22.52
C LEU A 422 -15.47 15.75 -21.16
N ALA A 423 -16.80 15.91 -21.22
CA ALA A 423 -17.71 15.80 -20.09
C ALA A 423 -18.05 14.34 -19.70
N ALA A 424 -17.48 13.32 -20.35
CA ALA A 424 -17.67 11.93 -19.94
C ALA A 424 -17.05 11.68 -18.56
N SER A 425 -17.76 10.92 -17.72
CA SER A 425 -17.29 10.53 -16.39
C SER A 425 -15.88 9.93 -16.46
N LEU A 426 -14.97 10.37 -15.57
CA LEU A 426 -13.62 9.79 -15.43
C LEU A 426 -13.69 8.26 -15.23
N PHE A 427 -14.72 7.81 -14.55
CA PHE A 427 -14.92 6.41 -14.18
C PHE A 427 -16.03 5.81 -15.05
N ARG A 428 -15.64 5.05 -16.06
CA ARG A 428 -16.56 4.29 -16.90
C ARG A 428 -16.30 2.81 -16.71
N HIS A 429 -17.34 2.04 -16.43
CA HIS A 429 -17.23 0.60 -16.18
C HIS A 429 -17.05 -0.25 -17.45
N ASP A 430 -17.09 0.38 -18.63
CA ASP A 430 -16.75 -0.28 -19.91
C ASP A 430 -15.24 -0.42 -20.14
N ARG A 431 -14.43 0.10 -19.21
CA ARG A 431 -12.97 -0.03 -19.21
C ARG A 431 -12.47 -0.43 -17.82
N PRO A 432 -11.40 -1.24 -17.74
CA PRO A 432 -10.79 -1.54 -16.45
C PRO A 432 -10.00 -0.33 -15.91
N PRO A 433 -9.72 -0.30 -14.59
CA PRO A 433 -8.77 0.63 -14.02
C PRO A 433 -7.40 0.54 -14.69
N LEU A 434 -6.70 1.67 -14.74
CA LEU A 434 -5.33 1.72 -15.27
C LEU A 434 -4.34 1.05 -14.29
N PRO A 435 -3.20 0.51 -14.77
CA PRO A 435 -2.17 -0.05 -13.91
C PRO A 435 -1.74 0.90 -12.77
N GLU A 436 -1.54 2.19 -13.10
CA GLU A 436 -1.16 3.20 -12.13
C GLU A 436 -2.25 3.51 -11.08
N GLU A 437 -3.53 3.24 -11.36
CA GLU A 437 -4.61 3.41 -10.39
C GLU A 437 -4.53 2.36 -9.28
N TYR A 438 -4.18 1.11 -9.61
CA TYR A 438 -3.87 0.08 -8.63
C TYR A 438 -2.64 0.45 -7.78
N LEU A 439 -1.62 1.04 -8.41
CA LEU A 439 -0.41 1.48 -7.73
C LEU A 439 -0.63 2.71 -6.83
N MET A 440 -1.63 3.55 -7.12
CA MET A 440 -1.90 4.75 -6.32
C MET A 440 -3.09 4.66 -5.36
N ARG A 441 -4.00 3.68 -5.46
CA ARG A 441 -5.18 3.58 -4.56
C ARG A 441 -4.84 3.53 -3.06
N GLY A 442 -5.77 3.94 -2.20
CA GLY A 442 -5.62 3.79 -0.75
C GLY A 442 -4.70 4.80 -0.06
N GLN A 443 -4.35 5.89 -0.76
CA GLN A 443 -3.58 7.00 -0.18
C GLN A 443 -4.53 7.97 0.52
N VAL A 444 -4.01 8.67 1.53
CA VAL A 444 -4.78 9.68 2.29
C VAL A 444 -5.36 10.76 1.37
N TRP A 445 -4.67 11.08 0.27
CA TRP A 445 -5.09 12.12 -0.66
C TRP A 445 -6.08 11.66 -1.73
N ASN A 446 -6.31 10.35 -1.91
CA ASN A 446 -7.28 9.83 -2.88
C ASN A 446 -8.37 8.94 -2.30
N GLU A 447 -8.58 9.02 -0.98
CA GLU A 447 -9.57 8.22 -0.25
C GLU A 447 -10.99 8.34 -0.82
N ARG A 448 -11.34 9.52 -1.35
CA ARG A 448 -12.66 9.82 -1.94
C ARG A 448 -12.65 9.96 -3.46
N TYR A 449 -11.50 9.74 -4.10
CA TYR A 449 -11.36 9.93 -5.55
C TYR A 449 -11.98 8.77 -6.33
N PHE A 450 -11.65 7.53 -5.96
CA PHE A 450 -12.13 6.34 -6.66
C PHE A 450 -13.54 5.95 -6.20
N PRO A 451 -14.47 5.63 -7.12
CA PRO A 451 -15.74 5.00 -6.77
C PRO A 451 -15.54 3.66 -6.06
N GLY A 452 -16.45 3.31 -5.14
CA GLY A 452 -16.29 2.12 -4.29
C GLY A 452 -16.17 0.79 -5.03
N ASN A 453 -16.78 0.67 -6.22
CA ASN A 453 -16.73 -0.51 -7.08
C ASN A 453 -15.72 -0.38 -8.24
N TRP A 454 -14.87 0.66 -8.27
CA TRP A 454 -13.95 0.92 -9.38
C TRP A 454 -12.98 -0.24 -9.61
N PHE A 455 -12.44 -0.82 -8.53
CA PHE A 455 -11.48 -1.92 -8.57
C PHE A 455 -12.13 -3.31 -8.54
N SER A 456 -13.46 -3.40 -8.53
CA SER A 456 -14.21 -4.65 -8.53
C SER A 456 -14.32 -5.20 -9.96
N THR A 457 -13.17 -5.58 -10.55
CA THR A 457 -13.10 -6.10 -11.92
C THR A 457 -12.84 -7.61 -11.94
N ASP A 458 -13.26 -8.27 -13.02
CA ASP A 458 -12.99 -9.69 -13.28
C ASP A 458 -11.57 -9.96 -13.83
N LEU A 459 -10.70 -8.93 -13.86
CA LEU A 459 -9.33 -9.08 -14.33
C LEU A 459 -8.49 -9.92 -13.39
N ARG A 460 -7.70 -10.83 -13.97
CA ARG A 460 -6.65 -11.54 -13.24
C ARG A 460 -5.58 -10.56 -12.81
N GLU A 461 -4.89 -10.87 -11.72
CA GLU A 461 -3.86 -10.01 -11.15
C GLU A 461 -2.73 -9.71 -12.15
N GLU A 462 -2.31 -10.72 -12.91
CA GLU A 462 -1.33 -10.62 -13.99
C GLU A 462 -1.76 -9.66 -15.11
N ASP A 463 -3.07 -9.59 -15.39
CA ASP A 463 -3.62 -8.79 -16.48
C ASP A 463 -3.69 -7.29 -16.13
N ARG A 464 -3.69 -6.95 -14.83
CA ARG A 464 -3.85 -5.55 -14.35
C ARG A 464 -2.70 -4.64 -14.75
N PHE A 465 -1.54 -5.22 -15.04
CA PHE A 465 -0.32 -4.48 -15.39
C PHE A 465 0.02 -4.62 -16.90
N LEU A 466 -0.87 -5.22 -17.68
CA LEU A 466 -0.69 -5.34 -19.14
C LEU A 466 -0.86 -3.98 -19.84
N GLU A 467 0.16 -3.63 -20.61
CA GLU A 467 0.23 -2.38 -21.34
C GLU A 467 -0.24 -2.56 -22.79
N LEU A 468 -1.57 -2.58 -22.97
CA LEU A 468 -2.21 -2.66 -24.27
C LEU A 468 -2.37 -1.28 -24.92
N CYS A 469 -2.58 -1.24 -26.24
CA CYS A 469 -2.93 0.00 -26.95
C CYS A 469 -4.19 0.67 -26.38
N SER A 470 -5.17 -0.11 -25.92
CA SER A 470 -6.38 0.38 -25.25
C SER A 470 -6.07 1.03 -23.89
N THR A 471 -5.12 0.47 -23.13
CA THR A 471 -4.64 1.06 -21.86
C THR A 471 -4.08 2.46 -22.10
N GLN A 472 -3.23 2.61 -23.12
CA GLN A 472 -2.65 3.90 -23.50
C GLN A 472 -3.73 4.92 -23.93
N GLN A 473 -4.70 4.52 -24.75
CA GLN A 473 -5.79 5.40 -25.16
C GLN A 473 -6.66 5.84 -23.97
N SER A 474 -6.97 4.91 -23.06
CA SER A 474 -7.72 5.19 -21.84
C SER A 474 -6.98 6.20 -20.96
N ARG A 475 -5.68 6.02 -20.78
CA ARG A 475 -4.79 6.90 -20.01
C ARG A 475 -4.77 8.32 -20.55
N GLU A 476 -4.55 8.48 -21.85
CA GLU A 476 -4.57 9.80 -22.51
C GLU A 476 -5.93 10.50 -22.37
N MET A 477 -7.03 9.76 -22.53
CA MET A 477 -8.38 10.28 -22.31
C MET A 477 -8.59 10.73 -20.87
N GLN A 478 -8.20 9.92 -19.88
CA GLN A 478 -8.33 10.29 -18.46
C GLN A 478 -7.48 11.51 -18.12
N ILE A 479 -6.25 11.61 -18.63
CA ILE A 479 -5.39 12.80 -18.46
C ILE A 479 -6.08 14.07 -18.98
N MET A 480 -6.71 14.03 -20.17
CA MET A 480 -7.45 15.17 -20.70
C MET A 480 -8.67 15.53 -19.83
N CYS A 481 -9.41 14.52 -19.37
CA CYS A 481 -10.57 14.73 -18.49
C CYS A 481 -10.15 15.33 -17.14
N LEU A 482 -9.04 14.87 -16.55
CA LEU A 482 -8.47 15.43 -15.32
C LEU A 482 -8.11 16.91 -15.51
N GLY A 483 -7.48 17.26 -16.64
CA GLY A 483 -7.17 18.65 -16.97
C GLY A 483 -8.41 19.55 -17.03
N TYR A 484 -9.48 19.07 -17.66
CA TYR A 484 -10.77 19.78 -17.72
C TYR A 484 -11.44 19.92 -16.34
N GLN A 485 -11.43 18.87 -15.52
CA GLN A 485 -12.01 18.94 -14.19
C GLN A 485 -11.26 19.91 -13.28
N ILE A 486 -9.93 19.89 -13.29
CA ILE A 486 -9.12 20.83 -12.52
C ILE A 486 -9.46 22.29 -12.89
N SER A 487 -9.55 22.61 -14.18
CA SER A 487 -9.88 23.97 -14.60
C SER A 487 -11.30 24.39 -14.21
N SER A 488 -12.26 23.45 -14.19
CA SER A 488 -13.63 23.75 -13.77
C SER A 488 -13.76 24.08 -12.28
N VAL A 489 -12.95 23.45 -11.42
CA VAL A 489 -12.95 23.73 -9.97
C VAL A 489 -12.39 25.13 -9.70
N SER A 490 -11.31 25.51 -10.38
CA SER A 490 -10.67 26.83 -10.21
C SER A 490 -11.56 28.01 -10.63
N VAL A 491 -12.46 27.83 -11.61
CA VAL A 491 -13.40 28.89 -12.05
C VAL A 491 -14.51 29.13 -11.02
N THR A 492 -14.96 28.08 -10.32
CA THR A 492 -16.04 28.21 -9.32
C THR A 492 -15.60 28.94 -8.05
N SER A 493 -14.31 28.88 -7.69
CA SER A 493 -13.79 29.62 -6.53
C SER A 493 -13.71 31.14 -6.74
N GLU A 494 -13.53 31.62 -7.98
CA GLU A 494 -13.46 33.05 -8.29
C GLU A 494 -14.85 33.72 -8.33
N LEU A 495 -15.90 32.98 -8.69
CA LEU A 495 -17.27 33.49 -8.78
C LEU A 495 -18.02 33.53 -7.43
N GLY A 496 -17.45 32.97 -6.36
CA GLY A 496 -18.03 32.95 -5.01
C GLY A 496 -17.62 34.10 -4.09
N LEU A 497 -16.85 35.08 -4.59
CA LEU A 497 -16.37 36.25 -3.84
C LEU A 497 -16.93 37.59 -4.37
N GLY A 498 -18.05 37.55 -5.10
CA GLY A 498 -18.77 38.73 -5.57
C GLY A 498 -19.83 39.22 -4.61
#